data_AF-A0A931UZN6-F1
#
_entry.id   AF-A0A931UZN6-F1
#
_cell.length_a   1.000
_cell.length_b   1.000
_cell.length_c   1.000
_cell.angle_alpha   90.00
_cell.angle_beta   90.00
_cell.angle_gamma   90.00
#
_symmetry.space_group_name_H-M   'P 1'
#
loop_
_entity.id
_entity.type
_entity.pdbx_description
1 polymer ?
#
loop_
_entity_poly.entity_id
_entity_poly.type
_entity_poly.pdbx_seq_one_letter_code
_entity_poly.pdbx_strand_id
1 'polypeptide(L)'
;MRTVIRATVVLAAPALVVVAATIPWSATASSAPAAAPAQADAPHPDALHPDALRPDAPVPLDAKVPDAKAPPYPPVFDAGKPKLDAATDAKKDALPPLFDASKPIPPDPTPLVSDAVFVLTVKFDKGTVSIVNVKREKLATKAAVDRRFGRFAAELLSGPTLVERVRFDFPLINDDSVASEVYEKGLVVQIDVKIPDSDRPNKLEIWDRANDKRWSFPYPPKP
;
A
#
# COMPACT_ATOMS: atom_id res chain seq x y z
N MET A 1 -21.47 59.09 -0.51
CA MET A 1 -20.02 59.08 -0.24
C MET A 1 -19.67 57.74 0.41
N ARG A 2 -18.97 56.85 -0.31
CA ARG A 2 -18.58 55.51 0.19
C ARG A 2 -17.07 55.51 0.43
N THR A 3 -16.68 55.32 1.69
CA THR A 3 -15.29 55.22 2.13
C THR A 3 -14.78 53.80 1.84
N VAL A 4 -13.69 53.70 1.07
CA VAL A 4 -12.98 52.44 0.81
C VAL A 4 -11.76 52.39 1.72
N ILE A 5 -11.73 51.44 2.66
CA ILE A 5 -10.57 51.18 3.52
C ILE A 5 -9.73 50.11 2.82
N ARG A 6 -8.51 50.46 2.39
CA ARG A 6 -7.51 49.51 1.91
C ARG A 6 -6.66 49.06 3.09
N ALA A 7 -6.73 47.77 3.43
CA ALA A 7 -5.81 47.14 4.36
C ALA A 7 -4.57 46.65 3.59
N THR A 8 -3.40 47.16 3.94
CA THR A 8 -2.11 46.69 3.42
C THR A 8 -1.50 45.76 4.47
N VAL A 9 -1.37 44.47 4.13
CA VAL A 9 -0.64 43.49 4.95
C VAL A 9 0.80 43.46 4.47
N VAL A 10 1.73 43.85 5.35
CA VAL A 10 3.18 43.71 5.14
C VAL A 10 3.60 42.39 5.80
N LEU A 11 3.93 41.37 5.00
CA LEU A 11 4.55 40.15 5.49
C LEU A 11 6.05 40.39 5.69
N ALA A 12 6.51 40.35 6.95
CA ALA A 12 7.92 40.27 7.29
C ALA A 12 8.41 38.83 7.12
N ALA A 13 9.44 38.63 6.30
CA ALA A 13 10.12 37.35 6.15
C ALA A 13 11.20 37.18 7.25
N PRO A 14 11.27 36.04 7.96
CA PRO A 14 12.45 35.72 8.74
C PRO A 14 13.55 35.17 7.83
N ALA A 15 14.69 35.86 7.81
CA ALA A 15 15.92 35.39 7.20
C ALA A 15 16.45 34.17 7.98
N LEU A 16 16.53 33.01 7.32
CA LEU A 16 17.20 31.84 7.85
C LEU A 16 18.67 31.87 7.43
N VAL A 17 19.56 32.01 8.42
CA VAL A 17 21.01 31.93 8.25
C VAL A 17 21.40 30.46 8.06
N VAL A 18 21.92 30.11 6.88
CA VAL A 18 22.49 28.78 6.62
C VAL A 18 23.98 28.81 6.96
N VAL A 19 24.37 28.12 8.04
CA VAL A 19 25.77 27.87 8.37
C VAL A 19 26.23 26.65 7.56
N ALA A 20 27.05 26.88 6.53
CA ALA A 20 27.69 25.83 5.75
C ALA A 20 28.88 25.27 6.55
N ALA A 21 28.74 24.06 7.08
CA ALA A 21 29.88 23.29 7.59
C ALA A 21 30.51 22.51 6.44
N THR A 22 31.70 22.91 6.02
CA THR A 22 32.54 22.17 5.07
C THR A 22 33.20 20.99 5.80
N ILE A 23 32.76 19.77 5.49
CA ILE A 23 33.45 18.55 5.91
C ILE A 23 34.41 18.14 4.77
N PRO A 24 35.73 18.08 4.98
CA PRO A 24 36.65 17.60 3.97
C PRO A 24 36.49 16.08 3.77
N TRP A 25 36.24 15.68 2.53
CA TRP A 25 36.20 14.29 2.07
C TRP A 25 37.63 13.75 1.97
N SER A 26 38.02 12.85 2.87
CA SER A 26 39.24 12.07 2.72
C SER A 26 39.00 10.95 1.72
N ALA A 27 39.60 11.08 0.54
CA ALA A 27 39.65 10.01 -0.46
C ALA A 27 40.74 9.01 -0.07
N THR A 28 40.35 7.80 0.31
CA THR A 28 41.27 6.66 0.40
C THR A 28 40.99 5.74 -0.77
N ALA A 29 41.79 5.88 -1.82
CA ALA A 29 41.96 4.85 -2.83
C ALA A 29 42.77 3.70 -2.20
N SER A 30 42.29 2.47 -2.28
CA SER A 30 43.12 1.29 -2.01
C SER A 30 42.72 0.14 -2.94
N SER A 31 43.54 0.01 -3.98
CA SER A 31 43.99 -1.20 -4.68
C SER A 31 43.17 -2.50 -4.57
N ALA A 32 42.75 -2.99 -5.73
CA ALA A 32 42.60 -4.42 -6.02
C ALA A 32 43.95 -5.16 -5.94
N PRO A 33 43.92 -6.48 -5.71
CA PRO A 33 44.66 -7.34 -6.62
C PRO A 33 43.85 -8.56 -7.10
N ALA A 34 44.18 -8.95 -8.33
CA ALA A 34 43.79 -10.18 -9.00
C ALA A 34 44.40 -11.42 -8.33
N ALA A 35 43.64 -12.53 -8.30
CA ALA A 35 44.14 -13.91 -8.42
C ALA A 35 42.98 -14.92 -8.42
N ALA A 36 42.65 -15.47 -9.59
CA ALA A 36 42.28 -16.87 -9.76
C ALA A 36 43.56 -17.56 -10.31
N PRO A 37 43.89 -18.82 -9.98
CA PRO A 37 43.06 -19.99 -10.33
C PRO A 37 43.13 -21.17 -9.33
N ALA A 38 42.21 -22.14 -9.47
CA ALA A 38 42.52 -23.58 -9.45
C ALA A 38 41.22 -24.42 -9.52
N GLN A 39 41.05 -25.10 -10.66
CA GLN A 39 40.25 -26.31 -10.78
C GLN A 39 40.85 -27.40 -9.88
N ALA A 40 40.01 -28.10 -9.14
CA ALA A 40 40.30 -29.44 -8.66
C ALA A 40 39.19 -30.37 -9.16
N ASP A 41 39.65 -31.42 -9.82
CA ASP A 41 38.93 -32.41 -10.60
C ASP A 41 38.66 -33.64 -9.71
N ALA A 42 37.40 -34.14 -9.76
CA ALA A 42 36.94 -35.51 -9.44
C ALA A 42 37.18 -36.12 -8.02
N PRO A 43 36.45 -37.18 -7.59
CA PRO A 43 35.58 -38.08 -8.35
C PRO A 43 34.17 -38.32 -7.79
N HIS A 44 33.31 -38.74 -8.73
CA HIS A 44 32.04 -39.43 -8.51
C HIS A 44 32.31 -40.85 -8.00
N PRO A 45 31.54 -41.34 -7.02
CA PRO A 45 31.09 -42.73 -7.09
C PRO A 45 29.57 -42.85 -6.98
N ASP A 46 29.05 -43.66 -7.89
CA ASP A 46 27.79 -44.39 -7.79
C ASP A 46 27.59 -44.99 -6.40
N ALA A 47 26.42 -44.76 -5.81
CA ALA A 47 25.84 -45.65 -4.82
C ALA A 47 24.31 -45.66 -5.00
N LEU A 48 23.89 -46.51 -5.93
CA LEU A 48 22.71 -47.37 -5.85
C LEU A 48 22.02 -47.37 -4.48
N HIS A 49 20.77 -46.90 -4.44
CA HIS A 49 19.75 -47.52 -3.59
C HIS A 49 18.41 -47.51 -4.34
N PRO A 50 17.97 -48.68 -4.87
CA PRO A 50 16.60 -48.89 -5.30
C PRO A 50 15.70 -49.19 -4.10
N ASP A 51 14.41 -48.89 -4.29
CA ASP A 51 13.26 -49.46 -3.59
C ASP A 51 13.26 -49.46 -2.04
N ALA A 52 12.53 -48.49 -1.49
CA ALA A 52 11.80 -48.69 -0.25
C ALA A 52 10.39 -48.11 -0.39
N LEU A 53 9.49 -48.92 -0.94
CA LEU A 53 8.16 -49.19 -0.39
C LEU A 53 7.50 -48.01 0.34
N ARG A 54 6.74 -47.19 -0.40
CA ARG A 54 5.58 -46.51 0.19
C ARG A 54 4.36 -47.40 -0.05
N PRO A 55 3.84 -48.11 0.95
CA PRO A 55 2.51 -48.70 0.85
C PRO A 55 1.47 -47.58 0.88
N ASP A 56 0.66 -47.53 -0.18
CA ASP A 56 -0.66 -46.94 -0.19
C ASP A 56 -1.47 -47.54 0.97
N ALA A 57 -1.68 -46.76 2.03
CA ALA A 57 -2.69 -47.06 3.03
C ALA A 57 -3.94 -46.23 2.69
N PRO A 58 -5.06 -46.87 2.28
CA PRO A 58 -6.32 -46.16 2.16
C PRO A 58 -6.78 -45.72 3.55
N VAL A 59 -7.06 -44.42 3.69
CA VAL A 59 -7.69 -43.85 4.89
C VAL A 59 -9.13 -44.37 4.97
N PRO A 60 -9.53 -45.09 6.02
CA PRO A 60 -10.93 -45.49 6.19
C PRO A 60 -11.79 -44.27 6.53
N LEU A 61 -12.80 -44.03 5.70
CA LEU A 61 -13.79 -42.95 5.79
C LEU A 61 -15.00 -43.30 6.67
N ASP A 62 -14.79 -44.04 7.78
CA ASP A 62 -15.87 -44.52 8.65
C ASP A 62 -15.69 -44.11 10.12
N ALA A 63 -15.41 -42.82 10.35
CA ALA A 63 -15.58 -42.23 11.67
C ALA A 63 -17.05 -41.85 11.87
N LYS A 64 -17.81 -42.80 12.44
CA LYS A 64 -19.16 -42.62 12.97
C LYS A 64 -19.19 -41.42 13.93
N VAL A 65 -19.75 -40.31 13.48
CA VAL A 65 -20.03 -39.14 14.31
C VAL A 65 -21.03 -39.58 15.40
N PRO A 66 -20.72 -39.45 16.69
CA PRO A 66 -21.71 -39.68 17.73
C PRO A 66 -22.79 -38.61 17.64
N ASP A 67 -24.06 -39.05 17.62
CA ASP A 67 -25.24 -38.20 17.76
C ASP A 67 -25.15 -37.34 19.03
N ALA A 68 -24.56 -36.16 18.88
CA ALA A 68 -24.56 -35.13 19.89
C ALA A 68 -25.98 -34.56 19.96
N LYS A 69 -26.78 -35.15 20.86
CA LYS A 69 -28.08 -34.64 21.30
C LYS A 69 -27.90 -33.19 21.73
N ALA A 70 -28.36 -32.26 20.87
CA ALA A 70 -28.31 -30.84 21.14
C ALA A 70 -29.04 -30.52 22.47
N PRO A 71 -28.45 -29.70 23.36
CA PRO A 71 -29.17 -29.22 24.52
C PRO A 71 -30.38 -28.38 24.10
N PRO A 72 -31.54 -28.52 24.77
CA PRO A 72 -32.73 -27.76 24.45
C PRO A 72 -32.55 -26.32 24.94
N TYR A 73 -32.02 -25.46 24.09
CA TYR A 73 -32.15 -24.02 24.30
C TYR A 73 -33.58 -23.61 23.89
N PRO A 74 -34.39 -23.04 24.79
CA PRO A 74 -35.64 -22.42 24.38
C PRO A 74 -35.33 -21.24 23.46
N PRO A 75 -36.13 -21.00 22.41
CA PRO A 75 -35.98 -19.82 21.57
C PRO A 75 -36.34 -18.57 22.37
N VAL A 76 -35.33 -17.79 22.77
CA VAL A 76 -35.52 -16.47 23.42
C VAL A 76 -35.52 -15.38 22.35
N PHE A 77 -36.39 -15.49 21.35
CA PHE A 77 -36.81 -14.35 20.53
C PHE A 77 -38.23 -14.62 20.06
N ASP A 78 -39.18 -14.14 20.86
CA ASP A 78 -40.56 -13.98 20.44
C ASP A 78 -40.56 -12.93 19.33
N ALA A 79 -40.72 -13.39 18.08
CA ALA A 79 -40.85 -12.54 16.91
C ALA A 79 -42.25 -11.88 16.94
N GLY A 80 -42.46 -11.00 17.91
CA GLY A 80 -43.47 -9.97 17.85
C GLY A 80 -43.23 -9.19 16.56
N LYS A 81 -44.09 -9.43 15.56
CA LYS A 81 -44.07 -8.76 14.26
C LYS A 81 -43.89 -7.26 14.47
N PRO A 82 -42.77 -6.64 14.08
CA PRO A 82 -42.71 -5.19 14.11
C PRO A 82 -43.70 -4.68 13.07
N LYS A 83 -44.76 -4.02 13.54
CA LYS A 83 -45.63 -3.22 12.67
C LYS A 83 -44.79 -2.08 12.14
N LEU A 84 -44.42 -2.19 10.87
CA LEU A 84 -43.73 -1.14 10.12
C LEU A 84 -44.78 -0.10 9.70
N ASP A 85 -45.14 0.78 10.62
CA ASP A 85 -45.96 1.96 10.32
C ASP A 85 -45.03 3.03 9.73
N ALA A 86 -44.62 2.86 8.48
CA ALA A 86 -43.75 3.81 7.76
C ALA A 86 -44.54 4.52 6.65
N ALA A 87 -45.34 5.50 7.04
CA ALA A 87 -45.75 6.60 6.18
C ALA A 87 -44.97 7.84 6.60
N THR A 88 -43.76 8.05 6.07
CA THR A 88 -43.07 9.34 6.14
C THR A 88 -42.04 9.47 5.01
N ASP A 89 -42.32 10.41 4.11
CA ASP A 89 -41.42 11.17 3.23
C ASP A 89 -40.16 10.49 2.69
N ALA A 90 -40.29 9.92 1.49
CA ALA A 90 -39.17 9.67 0.58
C ALA A 90 -38.57 11.00 0.10
N LYS A 91 -37.76 11.64 0.95
CA LYS A 91 -36.70 12.53 0.45
C LYS A 91 -35.72 11.64 -0.31
N LYS A 92 -35.63 11.90 -1.60
CA LYS A 92 -34.66 11.34 -2.53
C LYS A 92 -33.26 11.87 -2.17
N ASP A 93 -32.76 11.45 -1.01
CA ASP A 93 -31.36 11.57 -0.68
C ASP A 93 -30.63 10.68 -1.67
N ALA A 94 -30.04 11.32 -2.69
CA ALA A 94 -29.22 10.65 -3.67
C ALA A 94 -28.16 9.87 -2.90
N LEU A 95 -28.20 8.54 -3.03
CA LEU A 95 -27.07 7.72 -2.62
C LEU A 95 -25.81 8.36 -3.21
N PRO A 96 -24.70 8.47 -2.44
CA PRO A 96 -23.42 8.80 -3.03
C PRO A 96 -23.20 7.87 -4.22
N PRO A 97 -22.63 8.36 -5.34
CA PRO A 97 -22.52 7.57 -6.55
C PRO A 97 -21.90 6.22 -6.20
N LEU A 98 -22.73 5.18 -6.27
CA LEU A 98 -22.28 3.81 -6.25
C LEU A 98 -21.18 3.76 -7.31
N PHE A 99 -19.97 3.35 -6.91
CA PHE A 99 -18.87 3.14 -7.84
C PHE A 99 -19.39 2.61 -9.15
N ASP A 100 -19.04 3.29 -10.24
CA ASP A 100 -19.29 2.74 -11.56
C ASP A 100 -18.32 1.54 -11.73
N ALA A 101 -18.66 0.43 -11.07
CA ALA A 101 -17.94 -0.83 -11.02
C ALA A 101 -17.81 -1.47 -12.41
N SER A 102 -18.35 -0.82 -13.43
CA SER A 102 -18.34 -1.23 -14.82
C SER A 102 -16.99 -1.05 -15.49
N LYS A 103 -16.06 -0.23 -14.96
CA LYS A 103 -14.69 -0.13 -15.49
C LYS A 103 -13.79 -1.17 -14.81
N PRO A 104 -13.27 -2.17 -15.55
CA PRO A 104 -12.34 -3.13 -14.98
C PRO A 104 -11.09 -2.41 -14.46
N ILE A 105 -10.78 -2.61 -13.18
CA ILE A 105 -9.52 -2.14 -12.61
C ILE A 105 -8.40 -2.91 -13.33
N PRO A 106 -7.43 -2.22 -13.96
CA PRO A 106 -6.35 -2.90 -14.66
C PRO A 106 -5.62 -3.86 -13.70
N PRO A 107 -5.26 -5.08 -14.15
CA PRO A 107 -4.50 -6.01 -13.32
C PRO A 107 -3.17 -5.38 -12.91
N ASP A 108 -2.65 -5.81 -11.76
CA ASP A 108 -1.37 -5.29 -11.28
C ASP A 108 -0.22 -5.76 -12.19
N PRO A 109 0.75 -4.89 -12.51
CA PRO A 109 1.89 -5.27 -13.36
C PRO A 109 2.81 -6.26 -12.63
N THR A 110 3.78 -6.85 -13.32
CA THR A 110 4.82 -7.65 -12.67
C THR A 110 5.61 -6.81 -11.66
N PRO A 111 5.85 -7.30 -10.42
CA PRO A 111 6.64 -6.56 -9.43
C PRO A 111 8.05 -6.24 -9.91
N LEU A 112 8.45 -4.99 -9.77
CA LEU A 112 9.83 -4.55 -9.95
C LEU A 112 10.69 -5.07 -8.80
N VAL A 113 11.81 -5.67 -9.16
CA VAL A 113 12.88 -6.05 -8.25
C VAL A 113 13.92 -4.94 -8.25
N SER A 114 14.24 -4.41 -7.07
CA SER A 114 15.26 -3.36 -6.91
C SER A 114 16.20 -3.69 -5.74
N ASP A 115 17.40 -3.11 -5.74
CA ASP A 115 18.33 -3.09 -4.61
C ASP A 115 18.14 -1.87 -3.70
N ALA A 116 17.22 -0.97 -4.03
CA ALA A 116 16.87 0.18 -3.22
C ALA A 116 15.37 0.49 -3.28
N VAL A 117 14.88 1.18 -2.27
CA VAL A 117 13.49 1.63 -2.16
C VAL A 117 13.44 3.09 -1.74
N PHE A 118 12.40 3.80 -2.17
CA PHE A 118 11.98 5.03 -1.51
C PHE A 118 10.93 4.71 -0.46
N VAL A 119 11.16 5.17 0.76
CA VAL A 119 10.19 5.23 1.85
C VAL A 119 9.54 6.60 1.79
N LEU A 120 8.28 6.63 1.36
CA LEU A 120 7.45 7.81 1.30
C LEU A 120 6.64 7.92 2.56
N THR A 121 6.82 8.98 3.31
CA THR A 121 5.91 9.31 4.38
C THR A 121 4.72 10.05 3.78
N VAL A 122 3.60 9.34 3.68
CA VAL A 122 2.36 9.84 3.06
C VAL A 122 1.41 10.27 4.17
N LYS A 123 0.89 11.50 4.05
CA LYS A 123 -0.09 12.08 4.96
C LYS A 123 -1.44 12.19 4.27
N PHE A 124 -2.47 11.66 4.91
CA PHE A 124 -3.87 11.97 4.64
C PHE A 124 -4.32 13.06 5.61
N ASP A 125 -4.85 14.15 5.07
CA ASP A 125 -5.39 15.28 5.83
C ASP A 125 -6.75 15.65 5.24
N LYS A 126 -7.82 15.22 5.90
CA LYS A 126 -9.20 15.60 5.58
C LYS A 126 -9.57 15.42 4.10
N GLY A 127 -9.25 14.25 3.53
CA GLY A 127 -9.51 13.94 2.12
C GLY A 127 -8.44 14.44 1.13
N THR A 128 -7.32 14.98 1.62
CA THR A 128 -6.17 15.38 0.80
C THR A 128 -4.97 14.51 1.13
N VAL A 129 -4.35 13.94 0.09
CA VAL A 129 -3.11 13.18 0.25
C VAL A 129 -1.91 14.04 -0.15
N SER A 130 -0.86 13.97 0.65
CA SER A 130 0.42 14.65 0.41
C SER A 130 1.59 13.74 0.80
N ILE A 131 2.74 13.94 0.18
CA ILE A 131 4.00 13.34 0.59
C ILE A 131 4.72 14.37 1.46
N VAL A 132 5.02 14.02 2.71
CA VAL A 132 5.62 14.94 3.69
C VAL A 132 7.10 14.67 3.92
N ASN A 133 7.58 13.47 3.63
CA ASN A 133 8.99 13.11 3.72
C ASN A 133 9.32 12.00 2.71
N VAL A 134 10.56 11.99 2.24
CA VAL A 134 11.08 11.00 1.30
C VAL A 134 12.45 10.55 1.78
N LYS A 135 12.61 9.25 1.98
CA LYS A 135 13.90 8.64 2.32
C LYS A 135 14.25 7.54 1.33
N ARG A 136 15.49 7.52 0.85
CA ARG A 136 16.00 6.40 0.05
C ARG A 136 16.69 5.39 0.98
N GLU A 137 16.35 4.12 0.86
CA GLU A 137 16.95 3.02 1.63
C GLU A 137 17.50 1.95 0.70
N LYS A 138 18.73 1.51 0.96
CA LYS A 138 19.32 0.37 0.25
C LYS A 138 18.85 -0.93 0.91
N LEU A 139 18.43 -1.90 0.10
CA LEU A 139 18.06 -3.23 0.57
C LEU A 139 19.29 -4.12 0.69
N ALA A 140 19.25 -5.07 1.62
CA ALA A 140 20.32 -6.06 1.81
C ALA A 140 20.49 -6.96 0.57
N THR A 141 19.37 -7.32 -0.06
CA THR A 141 19.30 -8.13 -1.26
C THR A 141 18.30 -7.51 -2.23
N LYS A 142 18.52 -7.70 -3.54
CA LYS A 142 17.54 -7.36 -4.57
C LYS A 142 16.22 -8.08 -4.30
N ALA A 143 15.15 -7.33 -4.08
CA ALA A 143 13.83 -7.88 -3.76
C ALA A 143 12.72 -7.02 -4.38
N ALA A 144 11.56 -7.63 -4.57
CA ALA A 144 10.34 -6.89 -4.87
C ALA A 144 9.78 -6.26 -3.58
N VAL A 145 9.12 -5.12 -3.72
CA VAL A 145 8.41 -4.50 -2.59
C VAL A 145 7.16 -5.31 -2.26
N ASP A 146 6.89 -5.47 -0.96
CA ASP A 146 5.68 -6.13 -0.47
C ASP A 146 4.42 -5.42 -0.99
N ARG A 147 3.51 -6.20 -1.60
CA ARG A 147 2.24 -5.71 -2.11
C ARG A 147 1.14 -6.13 -1.15
N ARG A 148 0.52 -5.16 -0.50
CA ARG A 148 -0.61 -5.39 0.39
C ARG A 148 -1.91 -5.14 -0.34
N PHE A 149 -3.03 -5.65 0.17
CA PHE A 149 -4.32 -5.16 -0.29
C PHE A 149 -4.58 -3.78 0.31
N GLY A 150 -5.24 -2.91 -0.45
CA GLY A 150 -5.64 -1.60 0.04
C GLY A 150 -6.45 -0.79 -0.97
N ARG A 151 -7.19 0.18 -0.45
CA ARG A 151 -7.97 1.20 -1.15
C ARG A 151 -7.08 2.16 -1.91
N PHE A 152 -5.93 2.52 -1.34
CA PHE A 152 -4.99 3.43 -1.97
C PHE A 152 -3.91 2.67 -2.74
N ALA A 153 -3.38 3.29 -3.78
CA ALA A 153 -2.27 2.77 -4.56
C ALA A 153 -1.25 3.87 -4.89
N ALA A 154 0.02 3.59 -4.67
CA ALA A 154 1.13 4.32 -5.25
C ALA A 154 1.49 3.67 -6.60
N GLU A 155 1.18 4.37 -7.69
CA GLU A 155 1.42 3.95 -9.06
C GLU A 155 2.68 4.63 -9.60
N LEU A 156 3.63 3.83 -10.11
CA LEU A 156 4.77 4.34 -10.85
C LEU A 156 4.46 4.22 -12.34
N LEU A 157 4.53 5.34 -13.06
CA LEU A 157 4.19 5.41 -14.46
C LEU A 157 5.40 5.81 -15.31
N SER A 158 5.45 5.27 -16.53
CA SER A 158 6.34 5.70 -17.60
C SER A 158 5.47 6.15 -18.77
N GLY A 159 5.22 7.47 -18.86
CA GLY A 159 4.19 8.00 -19.75
C GLY A 159 2.79 7.47 -19.36
N PRO A 160 2.04 6.82 -20.27
CA PRO A 160 0.74 6.22 -19.97
C PRO A 160 0.84 4.80 -19.39
N THR A 161 2.03 4.20 -19.35
CA THR A 161 2.21 2.80 -18.95
C THR A 161 2.44 2.69 -17.45
N LEU A 162 1.62 1.87 -16.79
CA LEU A 162 1.81 1.49 -15.39
C LEU A 162 2.99 0.52 -15.25
N VAL A 163 4.02 0.93 -14.51
CA VAL A 163 5.25 0.15 -14.29
C VAL A 163 5.15 -0.65 -13.00
N GLU A 164 4.68 -0.02 -11.92
CA GLU A 164 4.54 -0.64 -10.60
C GLU A 164 3.29 -0.12 -9.92
N ARG A 165 2.65 -0.96 -9.10
CA ARG A 165 1.56 -0.55 -8.24
C ARG A 165 1.76 -1.11 -6.83
N VAL A 166 2.01 -0.23 -5.88
CA VAL A 166 2.08 -0.58 -4.45
C VAL A 166 0.79 -0.14 -3.78
N ARG A 167 0.00 -1.09 -3.33
CA ARG A 167 -1.27 -0.86 -2.64
C ARG A 167 -1.05 -0.72 -1.13
N PHE A 168 -1.81 0.17 -0.51
CA PHE A 168 -1.74 0.48 0.91
C PHE A 168 -3.07 1.06 1.43
N ASP A 169 -3.19 1.14 2.75
CA ASP A 169 -4.33 1.77 3.43
C ASP A 169 -3.87 2.76 4.49
N PHE A 170 -4.68 3.79 4.70
CA PHE A 170 -4.59 4.62 5.88
C PHE A 170 -5.40 3.97 7.01
N PRO A 171 -4.85 3.88 8.23
CA PRO A 171 -5.62 3.45 9.39
C PRO A 171 -6.92 4.23 9.51
N LEU A 172 -8.01 3.54 9.84
CA LEU A 172 -9.36 4.09 10.00
C LEU A 172 -10.04 4.55 8.71
N ILE A 173 -9.42 4.34 7.54
CA ILE A 173 -10.06 4.50 6.23
C ILE A 173 -10.25 3.10 5.64
N ASN A 174 -11.40 2.48 5.90
CA ASN A 174 -11.75 1.18 5.33
C ASN A 174 -12.71 1.33 4.15
N ASP A 175 -12.67 0.36 3.23
CA ASP A 175 -13.47 0.31 1.99
C ASP A 175 -14.97 0.04 2.27
N ASP A 176 -15.30 -0.57 3.41
CA ASP A 176 -16.57 -1.29 3.61
C ASP A 176 -17.67 -0.55 4.41
N SER A 177 -17.65 0.78 4.54
CA SER A 177 -18.78 1.42 5.25
C SER A 177 -19.17 2.79 4.74
N VAL A 178 -20.48 3.01 4.60
CA VAL A 178 -21.13 4.33 4.54
C VAL A 178 -20.75 5.27 5.70
N ALA A 179 -20.10 4.76 6.75
CA ALA A 179 -19.56 5.55 7.85
C ALA A 179 -18.17 6.16 7.55
N SER A 180 -17.45 5.68 6.54
CA SER A 180 -16.07 6.13 6.23
C SER A 180 -16.03 7.62 5.85
N GLU A 181 -17.03 8.11 5.11
CA GLU A 181 -17.12 9.53 4.71
C GLU A 181 -17.17 10.50 5.89
N VAL A 182 -17.77 10.07 7.02
CA VAL A 182 -17.89 10.91 8.22
C VAL A 182 -16.54 11.01 8.93
N TYR A 183 -15.79 9.90 9.00
CA TYR A 183 -14.48 9.87 9.64
C TYR A 183 -13.41 10.58 8.81
N GLU A 184 -13.47 10.48 7.48
CA GLU A 184 -12.48 11.08 6.57
C GLU A 184 -12.39 12.61 6.69
N LYS A 185 -13.50 13.30 6.99
CA LYS A 185 -13.55 14.78 7.05
C LYS A 185 -12.72 15.39 8.20
N GLY A 186 -12.44 14.62 9.24
CA GLY A 186 -11.64 15.04 10.38
C GLY A 186 -10.31 14.30 10.52
N LEU A 187 -10.08 13.27 9.72
CA LEU A 187 -8.96 12.37 9.90
C LEU A 187 -7.65 13.01 9.39
N VAL A 188 -6.65 12.95 10.26
CA VAL A 188 -5.26 13.26 9.93
C VAL A 188 -4.43 12.06 10.33
N VAL A 189 -3.81 11.40 9.36
CA VAL A 189 -3.03 10.19 9.57
C VAL A 189 -1.86 10.13 8.62
N GLN A 190 -0.78 9.50 9.07
CA GLN A 190 0.46 9.37 8.34
C GLN A 190 0.94 7.92 8.38
N ILE A 191 1.47 7.46 7.26
CA ILE A 191 2.04 6.12 7.10
C ILE A 191 3.30 6.20 6.23
N ASP A 192 4.13 5.17 6.32
CA ASP A 192 5.26 4.99 5.42
C ASP A 192 4.92 3.96 4.33
N VAL A 193 5.05 4.37 3.08
CA VAL A 193 4.82 3.55 1.89
C VAL A 193 6.16 3.32 1.20
N LYS A 194 6.53 2.05 1.00
CA LYS A 194 7.74 1.70 0.26
C LYS A 194 7.42 1.56 -1.21
N ILE A 195 8.25 2.13 -2.07
CA ILE A 195 8.19 1.95 -3.53
C ILE A 195 9.59 1.59 -4.05
N PRO A 196 9.71 0.80 -5.13
CA PRO A 196 11.01 0.45 -5.67
C PRO A 196 11.70 1.69 -6.26
N ASP A 197 13.01 1.76 -6.07
CA ASP A 197 13.86 2.72 -6.77
C ASP A 197 14.22 2.15 -8.14
N SER A 198 13.80 2.81 -9.21
CA SER A 198 14.01 2.37 -10.60
C SER A 198 14.15 3.59 -11.51
N ASP A 199 14.90 3.45 -12.59
CA ASP A 199 15.09 4.48 -13.63
C ASP A 199 13.94 4.51 -14.67
N ARG A 200 13.07 3.51 -14.69
CA ARG A 200 12.02 3.35 -15.71
C ARG A 200 10.83 4.32 -15.57
N PRO A 201 10.28 4.59 -14.37
CA PRO A 201 9.17 5.50 -14.22
C PRO A 201 9.62 6.97 -14.21
N ASN A 202 8.75 7.85 -14.70
CA ASN A 202 8.97 9.30 -14.71
C ASN A 202 7.89 10.07 -13.93
N LYS A 203 6.89 9.37 -13.39
CA LYS A 203 5.78 9.94 -12.62
C LYS A 203 5.35 8.98 -11.51
N LEU A 204 5.02 9.55 -10.36
CA LEU A 204 4.37 8.86 -9.25
C LEU A 204 2.95 9.40 -9.12
N GLU A 205 1.95 8.52 -9.05
CA GLU A 205 0.59 8.89 -8.70
C GLU A 205 0.15 8.17 -7.45
N ILE A 206 -0.47 8.89 -6.51
CA ILE A 206 -1.25 8.25 -5.46
C ILE A 206 -2.71 8.26 -5.92
N TRP A 207 -3.33 7.08 -5.97
CA TRP A 207 -4.69 6.87 -6.42
C TRP A 207 -5.55 6.35 -5.26
N ASP A 208 -6.61 7.08 -4.92
CA ASP A 208 -7.72 6.58 -4.11
C ASP A 208 -8.69 5.84 -5.01
N ARG A 209 -8.65 4.51 -4.98
CA ARG A 209 -9.47 3.64 -5.85
C ARG A 209 -10.95 3.71 -5.49
N ALA A 210 -11.26 4.13 -4.26
CA ALA A 210 -12.63 4.33 -3.79
C ALA A 210 -13.11 5.79 -3.93
N ASN A 211 -12.38 6.71 -4.55
CA ASN A 211 -13.01 7.98 -5.00
C ASN A 211 -12.61 8.35 -6.42
N ASP A 212 -11.88 7.46 -7.09
CA ASP A 212 -11.13 7.72 -8.32
C ASP A 212 -10.32 9.03 -8.27
N LYS A 213 -9.84 9.39 -7.07
CA LYS A 213 -9.09 10.63 -6.85
C LYS A 213 -7.61 10.35 -6.99
N ARG A 214 -6.90 11.21 -7.74
CA ARG A 214 -5.48 11.04 -8.03
C ARG A 214 -4.69 12.27 -7.63
N TRP A 215 -3.52 12.03 -7.07
CA TRP A 215 -2.53 13.05 -6.75
C TRP A 215 -1.23 12.70 -7.45
N SER A 216 -0.80 13.54 -8.39
CA SER A 216 0.42 13.34 -9.16
C SER A 216 1.62 14.02 -8.50
N PHE A 217 2.74 13.32 -8.47
CA PHE A 217 4.01 13.74 -7.92
C PHE A 217 5.15 13.45 -8.92
N PRO A 218 6.24 14.25 -8.90
CA PRO A 218 7.41 13.96 -9.70
C PRO A 218 8.07 12.66 -9.25
N TYR A 219 8.65 11.92 -10.19
CA TYR A 219 9.54 10.80 -9.92
C TYR A 219 10.91 11.06 -10.59
N PRO A 220 12.05 10.77 -9.93
CA PRO A 220 12.16 10.28 -8.55
C PRO A 220 11.64 11.31 -7.54
N PRO A 221 11.06 10.85 -6.43
CA PRO A 221 10.54 11.73 -5.39
C PRO A 221 11.71 12.49 -4.76
N LYS A 222 11.52 13.80 -4.55
CA LYS A 222 12.53 14.67 -3.91
C LYS A 222 12.19 14.84 -2.44
N PRO A 223 13.18 14.86 -1.53
CA PRO A 223 12.99 15.23 -0.14
C PRO A 223 12.60 16.70 0.02
#